data_AF-A0A937WZN7-F1
#
_entry.id   AF-A0A937WZN7-F1
#
_cell.length_a   1.000
_cell.length_b   1.000
_cell.length_c   1.000
_cell.angle_alpha   90.00
_cell.angle_beta   90.00
_cell.angle_gamma   90.00
#
_symmetry.space_group_name_H-M   'P 1'
#
loop_
_entity.id
_entity.type
_entity.pdbx_description
1 polymer ?
#
loop_
_entity_poly.entity_id
_entity_poly.type
_entity_poly.pdbx_seq_one_letter_code
_entity_poly.pdbx_strand_id
1 'polypeptide(L)'
;MKTSKRIPCADVRNQIETYIDGDLAEESIAVIDRHVSGCGACRREMALARRVHTALHALPPLDAPADVAERVFAQIRMERHETLRSWLFWEKKSWLAPAWCALGVAAAILLIWMGVRMVQTPEHIGTASDPEAEISLEELALAEAQTKWALGYISQVSRRTGLTVRDDIIGGRVAGALQQNVEKTVRP
;
A
#
# COMPACT_ATOMS: atom_id res chain seq x y z
N MET A 1 -29.77 9.95 -23.52
CA MET A 1 -29.63 10.11 -22.05
C MET A 1 -28.96 8.87 -21.47
N LYS A 2 -27.71 8.98 -21.00
CA LYS A 2 -27.03 7.87 -20.31
C LYS A 2 -27.68 7.68 -18.94
N THR A 3 -28.21 6.50 -18.69
CA THR A 3 -28.86 6.11 -17.43
C THR A 3 -27.89 6.23 -16.26
N SER A 4 -28.17 7.13 -15.32
CA SER A 4 -27.38 7.28 -14.09
C SER A 4 -27.50 5.99 -13.28
N LYS A 5 -26.42 5.20 -13.23
CA LYS A 5 -26.29 4.04 -12.33
C LYS A 5 -26.57 4.51 -10.90
N ARG A 6 -27.62 3.99 -10.26
CA ARG A 6 -27.91 4.25 -8.85
C ARG A 6 -27.00 3.35 -8.02
N ILE A 7 -26.03 3.92 -7.32
CA ILE A 7 -25.14 3.16 -6.42
C ILE A 7 -25.80 3.01 -5.03
N PRO A 8 -25.68 1.84 -4.39
CA PRO A 8 -26.21 1.60 -3.05
C PRO A 8 -25.38 2.33 -1.98
N CYS A 9 -26.00 2.61 -0.83
CA CYS A 9 -25.33 3.30 0.28
C CYS A 9 -24.10 2.53 0.82
N ALA A 10 -24.11 1.20 0.73
CA ALA A 10 -22.97 0.38 1.15
C ALA A 10 -21.71 0.70 0.34
N ASP A 11 -21.84 0.81 -0.98
CA ASP A 11 -20.71 1.11 -1.87
C ASP A 11 -20.18 2.53 -1.65
N VAL A 12 -21.06 3.49 -1.35
CA VAL A 12 -20.66 4.85 -0.98
C VAL A 12 -19.84 4.82 0.31
N ARG A 13 -20.36 4.18 1.35
CA ARG A 13 -19.69 4.10 2.67
C ARG A 13 -18.29 3.52 2.58
N ASN A 14 -18.11 2.47 1.78
CA ASN A 14 -16.82 1.83 1.57
C ASN A 14 -15.81 2.73 0.83
N GLN A 15 -16.27 3.80 0.17
CA GLN A 15 -15.42 4.72 -0.58
C GLN A 15 -15.28 6.10 0.09
N ILE A 16 -15.90 6.33 1.26
CA ILE A 16 -15.84 7.63 1.93
C ILE A 16 -14.40 8.01 2.30
N GLU A 17 -13.61 7.07 2.81
CA GLU A 17 -12.22 7.31 3.21
C GLU A 17 -11.36 7.68 1.98
N THR A 18 -11.36 6.81 0.96
CA THR A 18 -10.65 7.04 -0.31
C THR A 18 -11.08 8.34 -1.01
N TYR A 19 -12.36 8.70 -0.94
CA TYR A 19 -12.86 9.97 -1.46
C TYR A 19 -12.26 11.16 -0.70
N ILE A 20 -12.17 11.07 0.63
CA ILE A 20 -11.63 12.15 1.48
C ILE A 20 -10.13 12.30 1.29
N ASP A 21 -9.41 11.18 1.13
CA ASP A 21 -7.96 11.16 0.88
C ASP A 21 -7.59 11.68 -0.52
N GLY A 22 -8.57 11.79 -1.43
CA GLY A 22 -8.37 12.25 -2.80
C GLY A 22 -7.90 11.16 -3.77
N ASP A 23 -7.95 9.89 -3.34
CA ASP A 23 -7.45 8.72 -4.08
C ASP A 23 -8.51 8.06 -4.98
N LEU A 24 -9.57 8.79 -5.31
CA LEU A 24 -10.69 8.29 -6.11
C LEU A 24 -10.64 8.83 -7.54
N ALA A 25 -10.93 7.98 -8.53
CA ALA A 25 -11.06 8.41 -9.92
C ALA A 25 -12.20 9.42 -10.11
N GLU A 26 -12.02 10.38 -11.02
CA GLU A 26 -12.95 11.49 -11.28
C GLU A 26 -14.38 11.01 -11.59
N GLU A 27 -14.52 9.90 -12.33
CA GLU A 27 -15.83 9.32 -12.65
C GLU A 27 -16.56 8.84 -11.40
N SER A 28 -15.83 8.31 -10.41
CA SER A 28 -16.39 7.83 -9.15
C SER A 28 -16.78 8.97 -8.21
N ILE A 29 -16.01 10.07 -8.21
CA ILE A 29 -16.31 11.30 -7.44
C ILE A 29 -17.70 11.83 -7.81
N ALA A 30 -17.96 12.01 -9.11
CA ALA A 30 -19.24 12.54 -9.58
C ALA A 30 -20.45 11.66 -9.21
N VAL A 31 -20.25 10.34 -9.12
CA VAL A 31 -21.31 9.39 -8.73
C VAL A 31 -21.57 9.46 -7.22
N ILE A 32 -20.52 9.53 -6.40
CA ILE A 32 -20.65 9.69 -4.94
C ILE A 32 -21.31 11.02 -4.59
N ASP A 33 -20.87 12.13 -5.22
CA ASP A 33 -21.44 13.46 -4.98
C ASP A 33 -22.93 13.51 -5.29
N ARG A 34 -23.34 12.88 -6.39
CA ARG A 34 -24.75 12.76 -6.75
C ARG A 34 -25.54 11.97 -5.70
N HIS A 35 -24.99 10.86 -5.22
CA HIS A 35 -25.64 10.05 -4.19
C HIS A 35 -25.76 10.83 -2.86
N VAL A 36 -24.67 11.42 -2.38
CA VAL A 36 -24.63 12.19 -1.12
C VAL A 36 -25.58 13.39 -1.17
N SER A 37 -25.75 14.00 -2.34
CA SER A 37 -26.71 15.08 -2.57
C SER A 37 -28.18 14.63 -2.47
N GLY A 38 -28.48 13.35 -2.71
CA GLY A 38 -29.83 12.79 -2.61
C GLY A 38 -30.10 11.98 -1.32
N CYS A 39 -29.06 11.51 -0.63
CA CYS A 39 -29.18 10.61 0.52
C CYS A 39 -28.75 11.31 1.82
N GLY A 40 -29.72 11.57 2.71
CA GLY A 40 -29.45 12.20 4.00
C GLY A 40 -28.56 11.37 4.94
N ALA A 41 -28.59 10.04 4.85
CA ALA A 41 -27.76 9.17 5.68
C ALA A 41 -26.28 9.26 5.29
N CYS A 42 -25.97 9.05 4.00
CA CYS A 42 -24.61 9.17 3.48
C CYS A 42 -24.06 10.59 3.60
N ARG A 43 -24.91 11.63 3.54
CA ARG A 43 -24.49 13.02 3.81
C ARG A 43 -24.01 13.21 5.24
N ARG A 44 -24.68 12.61 6.23
CA ARG A 44 -24.26 12.70 7.63
C ARG A 44 -22.96 11.94 7.88
N GLU A 45 -22.80 10.76 7.29
CA GLU A 45 -21.53 10.00 7.36
C GLU A 45 -20.39 10.76 6.70
N MET A 46 -20.59 11.29 5.48
CA MET A 46 -19.59 12.10 4.78
C MET A 46 -19.20 13.33 5.61
N ALA A 47 -20.17 14.02 6.22
CA ALA A 47 -19.89 15.16 7.08
C ALA A 47 -19.13 14.76 8.35
N LEU A 48 -19.45 13.60 8.95
CA LEU A 48 -18.71 13.07 10.10
C LEU A 48 -17.27 12.74 9.71
N ALA A 49 -17.06 11.99 8.64
CA ALA A 49 -15.75 11.59 8.17
C ALA A 49 -14.88 12.81 7.81
N ARG A 50 -15.44 13.82 7.12
CA ARG A 50 -14.74 15.09 6.85
C ARG A 50 -14.31 15.81 8.13
N ARG A 51 -15.18 15.88 9.15
CA ARG A 51 -14.84 16.51 10.44
C ARG A 51 -13.69 15.78 11.13
N VAL A 52 -13.73 14.45 11.14
CA VAL A 52 -12.64 13.64 11.71
C VAL A 52 -11.34 13.88 10.96
N HIS A 53 -11.37 13.81 9.64
CA HIS A 53 -10.21 14.08 8.78
C HIS A 53 -9.62 15.48 9.03
N THR A 54 -10.45 16.53 9.03
CA THR A 54 -10.00 17.90 9.32
C THR A 54 -9.41 18.02 10.73
N ALA A 55 -10.01 17.39 11.74
CA ALA A 55 -9.50 17.44 13.10
C ALA A 55 -8.14 16.75 13.25
N LEU A 56 -7.93 15.64 12.52
CA LEU A 56 -6.64 14.94 12.47
C LEU A 56 -5.58 15.75 11.72
N HIS A 57 -5.93 16.38 10.59
CA HIS A 57 -5.01 17.24 9.84
C HIS A 57 -4.67 18.55 10.56
N ALA A 58 -5.51 18.99 11.50
CA ALA A 58 -5.24 20.15 12.34
C ALA A 58 -4.29 19.85 13.53
N LEU A 59 -3.82 18.60 13.66
CA LEU A 59 -2.84 18.25 14.68
C LEU A 59 -1.47 18.87 14.38
N PRO A 60 -0.70 19.26 15.41
CA PRO A 60 0.64 19.76 15.21
C PRO A 60 1.51 18.68 14.55
N PRO A 61 2.35 19.05 13.56
CA PRO A 61 3.25 18.09 12.94
C PRO A 61 4.22 17.53 14.00
N LEU A 62 4.52 16.24 13.86
CA LEU A 62 5.53 15.57 14.68
C LEU A 62 6.86 15.65 13.95
N ASP A 63 7.80 16.42 14.51
CA ASP A 63 9.16 16.48 13.99
C ASP A 63 9.87 15.15 14.28
N ALA A 64 10.40 14.53 13.22
CA ALA A 64 11.26 13.37 13.36
C ALA A 64 12.62 13.79 13.95
N PRO A 65 13.26 12.95 14.79
CA PRO A 65 14.64 13.16 15.21
C PRO A 65 15.57 13.35 14.00
N ALA A 66 16.52 14.28 14.11
CA ALA A 66 17.38 14.69 13.01
C ALA A 66 18.16 13.51 12.39
N ASP A 67 18.60 12.56 13.21
CA ASP A 67 19.33 11.36 12.77
C ASP A 67 18.44 10.41 11.94
N VAL A 68 17.16 10.31 12.28
CA VAL A 68 16.17 9.52 11.51
C VAL A 68 15.92 10.19 10.16
N ALA A 69 15.64 11.49 10.16
CA ALA A 69 15.40 12.26 8.94
C ALA A 69 16.60 12.19 7.99
N GLU A 70 17.82 12.38 8.52
CA GLU A 70 19.06 12.32 7.73
C GLU A 70 19.26 10.94 7.08
N ARG A 71 19.07 9.84 7.83
CA ARG A 71 19.19 8.48 7.29
C ARG A 71 18.20 8.21 6.17
N VAL A 72 16.94 8.60 6.34
CA VAL A 72 15.90 8.44 5.32
C VAL A 72 16.24 9.25 4.07
N PHE A 73 16.62 10.53 4.23
CA PHE A 73 17.01 11.35 3.09
C PHE A 73 18.29 10.87 2.40
N ALA A 74 19.23 10.28 3.14
CA ALA A 74 20.43 9.66 2.56
C ALA A 74 20.05 8.47 1.67
N GLN A 75 19.16 7.60 2.12
CA GLN A 75 18.67 6.46 1.32
C GLN A 75 17.93 6.91 0.06
N ILE A 76 17.01 7.87 0.17
CA ILE A 76 16.28 8.42 -0.98
C ILE A 76 17.25 9.03 -2.02
N ARG A 77 18.31 9.72 -1.56
CA ARG A 77 19.34 10.27 -2.45
C ARG A 77 20.09 9.15 -3.18
N MET A 78 20.47 8.08 -2.49
CA MET A 78 21.19 6.96 -3.09
C MET A 78 20.36 6.28 -4.19
N GLU A 79 19.09 5.98 -3.93
CA GLU A 79 18.18 5.37 -4.93
C GLU A 79 18.02 6.26 -6.17
N ARG A 80 17.83 7.57 -5.98
CA ARG A 80 17.72 8.53 -7.08
C ARG A 80 19.01 8.62 -7.91
N HIS A 81 20.17 8.53 -7.27
CA HIS A 81 21.45 8.55 -7.97
C HIS A 81 21.67 7.29 -8.81
N GLU A 82 21.23 6.12 -8.35
CA GLU A 82 21.32 4.88 -9.12
C GLU A 82 20.42 4.89 -10.36
N THR A 83 19.19 5.42 -10.26
CA THR A 83 18.26 5.52 -11.39
C THR A 83 18.72 6.53 -12.44
N LEU A 84 19.30 7.66 -12.04
CA LEU A 84 19.81 8.66 -12.99
C LEU A 84 21.11 8.19 -13.66
N ARG A 85 21.96 7.47 -12.92
CA ARG A 85 23.21 6.93 -13.44
C ARG A 85 22.90 5.86 -14.51
N SER A 86 22.02 4.91 -14.24
CA SER A 86 21.67 3.88 -15.22
C SER A 86 21.06 4.46 -16.50
N TRP A 87 20.25 5.52 -16.40
CA TRP A 87 19.70 6.25 -17.55
C TRP A 87 20.76 7.01 -18.36
N LEU A 88 21.65 7.78 -17.71
CA LEU A 88 22.73 8.53 -18.41
C LEU A 88 23.75 7.60 -19.11
N PHE A 89 24.06 6.46 -18.49
CA PHE A 89 24.99 5.47 -19.05
C PHE A 89 24.37 4.69 -20.22
N TRP A 90 23.03 4.62 -20.33
CA TRP A 90 22.33 4.06 -21.50
C TRP A 90 22.39 5.01 -22.70
N GLU A 91 22.07 6.29 -22.53
CA GLU A 91 22.01 7.25 -23.65
C GLU A 91 23.35 7.43 -24.37
N LYS A 92 24.46 7.44 -23.62
CA LYS A 92 25.80 7.62 -24.22
C LYS A 92 26.38 6.37 -24.87
N LYS A 93 25.84 5.17 -24.60
CA LYS A 93 26.33 3.90 -25.16
C LYS A 93 25.60 3.48 -26.45
N SER A 94 24.48 4.15 -26.79
CA SER A 94 23.63 3.78 -27.93
C SER A 94 24.02 4.42 -29.28
N TRP A 95 25.09 5.22 -29.36
CA TRP A 95 25.52 5.86 -30.61
C TRP A 95 26.58 5.07 -31.39
N LEU A 96 27.06 3.94 -30.86
CA LEU A 96 28.09 3.11 -31.50
C LEU A 96 27.62 1.68 -31.86
N ALA A 97 26.32 1.39 -31.73
CA ALA A 97 25.85 0.00 -31.72
C ALA A 97 24.84 -0.44 -32.81
N PRO A 98 24.62 0.22 -33.97
CA PRO A 98 23.68 -0.35 -34.95
C PRO A 98 24.14 -1.74 -35.45
N ALA A 99 25.46 -2.01 -35.43
CA ALA A 99 26.02 -3.30 -35.84
C ALA A 99 25.99 -4.39 -34.74
N TRP A 100 25.89 -4.02 -33.45
CA TRP A 100 25.93 -4.98 -32.33
C TRP A 100 24.51 -5.34 -31.83
N CYS A 101 23.52 -4.48 -32.08
CA CYS A 101 22.11 -4.76 -31.76
C CYS A 101 21.55 -5.94 -32.56
N ALA A 102 21.91 -6.09 -33.83
CA ALA A 102 21.41 -7.20 -34.66
C ALA A 102 21.91 -8.57 -34.18
N LEU A 103 23.18 -8.65 -33.76
CA LEU A 103 23.78 -9.90 -33.26
C LEU A 103 23.26 -10.26 -31.86
N GLY A 104 23.12 -9.25 -30.98
CA GLY A 104 22.59 -9.45 -29.63
C GLY A 104 21.13 -9.88 -29.61
N VAL A 105 20.29 -9.30 -30.48
CA VAL A 105 18.87 -9.67 -30.60
C VAL A 105 18.73 -11.09 -31.14
N ALA A 106 19.51 -11.49 -32.15
CA ALA A 106 19.48 -12.86 -32.67
C ALA A 106 19.89 -13.89 -31.60
N ALA A 107 20.95 -13.61 -30.83
CA ALA A 107 21.40 -14.48 -29.74
C ALA A 107 20.37 -14.55 -28.59
N ALA A 108 19.76 -13.43 -28.21
CA ALA A 108 18.71 -13.39 -27.20
C ALA A 108 17.46 -14.16 -27.65
N ILE A 109 17.03 -14.00 -28.90
CA ILE A 109 15.92 -14.79 -29.47
C ILE A 109 16.26 -16.27 -29.47
N LEU A 110 17.50 -16.66 -29.81
CA LEU A 110 17.92 -18.05 -29.83
C LEU A 110 17.98 -18.64 -28.41
N LEU A 111 18.46 -17.88 -27.41
CA LEU A 111 18.46 -18.28 -26.01
C LEU A 111 17.05 -18.37 -25.42
N ILE A 112 16.16 -17.42 -25.75
CA ILE A 112 14.75 -17.47 -25.35
C ILE A 112 14.07 -18.65 -26.02
N TRP A 113 14.28 -18.88 -27.32
CA TRP A 113 13.72 -20.01 -28.05
C TRP A 113 14.24 -21.34 -27.53
N MET A 114 15.54 -21.42 -27.20
CA MET A 114 16.16 -22.60 -26.59
C MET A 114 15.66 -22.83 -25.17
N GLY A 115 15.50 -21.77 -24.36
CA GLY A 115 14.91 -21.82 -23.02
C GLY A 115 13.44 -22.24 -23.06
N VAL A 116 12.65 -21.69 -23.98
CA VAL A 116 11.27 -22.11 -24.24
C VAL A 116 11.21 -23.56 -24.69
N ARG A 117 12.13 -24.02 -25.56
CA ARG A 117 12.26 -25.43 -25.96
C ARG A 117 12.67 -26.33 -24.80
N MET A 118 13.47 -25.85 -23.86
CA MET A 118 13.85 -26.55 -22.62
C MET A 118 12.70 -26.60 -21.59
N VAL A 119 11.84 -25.59 -21.55
CA VAL A 119 10.63 -25.60 -20.70
C VAL A 119 9.50 -26.41 -21.36
N GLN A 120 9.50 -26.48 -22.70
CA GLN A 120 8.53 -27.25 -23.49
C GLN A 120 8.98 -28.69 -23.76
N THR A 121 10.19 -29.12 -23.38
CA THR A 121 10.39 -30.55 -23.20
C THR A 121 9.39 -30.96 -22.14
N PRO A 122 8.47 -31.89 -22.43
CA PRO A 122 7.63 -32.47 -21.40
C PRO A 122 8.56 -33.39 -20.61
N GLU A 123 9.48 -32.79 -19.86
CA GLU A 123 9.84 -33.34 -18.58
C GLU A 123 8.50 -33.43 -17.89
N HIS A 124 7.99 -34.66 -17.81
CA HIS A 124 6.90 -35.01 -16.93
C HIS A 124 7.18 -34.21 -15.67
N ILE A 125 6.44 -33.11 -15.47
CA ILE A 125 6.27 -32.54 -14.17
C ILE A 125 5.61 -33.72 -13.48
N GLY A 126 6.44 -34.51 -12.83
CA GLY A 126 6.03 -35.36 -11.77
C GLY A 126 5.40 -34.40 -10.79
N THR A 127 4.11 -34.15 -11.00
CA THR A 127 3.18 -34.46 -9.96
C THR A 127 3.45 -35.93 -9.60
N ALA A 128 4.53 -36.16 -8.86
CA ALA A 128 4.38 -36.81 -7.58
C ALA A 128 3.36 -35.94 -6.82
N SER A 129 2.10 -36.01 -7.26
CA SER A 129 1.00 -36.23 -6.36
C SER A 129 1.46 -37.46 -5.63
N ASP A 130 2.18 -37.26 -4.52
CA ASP A 130 2.13 -38.24 -3.48
C ASP A 130 0.65 -38.26 -3.09
N PRO A 131 -0.12 -39.32 -3.44
CA PRO A 131 -1.54 -39.38 -3.11
C PRO A 131 -1.74 -39.47 -1.58
N GLU A 132 -0.65 -39.54 -0.81
CA GLU A 132 -0.57 -39.70 0.64
C GLU A 132 0.22 -38.57 1.34
N ALA A 133 0.37 -37.38 0.74
CA ALA A 133 0.71 -36.18 1.51
C ALA A 133 -0.51 -35.70 2.34
N GLU A 134 -1.04 -36.62 3.16
CA GLU A 134 -1.99 -36.33 4.22
C GLU A 134 -1.23 -35.47 5.23
N ILE A 135 -1.39 -34.15 5.13
CA ILE A 135 -0.81 -33.19 6.07
C ILE A 135 -1.20 -33.69 7.46
N SER A 136 -0.21 -34.18 8.22
CA SER A 136 -0.51 -34.86 9.46
C SER A 136 -1.20 -33.89 10.42
N LEU A 137 -2.15 -34.38 11.21
CA LEU A 137 -2.80 -33.57 12.25
C LEU A 137 -1.76 -32.94 13.20
N GLU A 138 -0.61 -33.60 13.36
CA GLU A 138 0.54 -33.11 14.10
C GLU A 138 1.23 -31.92 13.42
N GLU A 139 1.52 -31.99 12.12
CA GLU A 139 2.11 -30.87 11.36
C GLU A 139 1.16 -29.67 11.29
N LEU A 140 -0.14 -29.92 11.11
CA LEU A 140 -1.14 -28.84 11.11
C LEU A 140 -1.24 -28.18 12.49
N ALA A 141 -1.21 -28.96 13.57
CA ALA A 141 -1.19 -28.44 14.93
C ALA A 141 0.09 -27.65 15.23
N LEU A 142 1.25 -28.11 14.73
CA LEU A 142 2.51 -27.39 14.85
C LEU A 142 2.49 -26.06 14.10
N ALA A 143 1.99 -26.04 12.87
CA ALA A 143 1.85 -24.83 12.06
C ALA A 143 0.87 -23.83 12.69
N GLU A 144 -0.25 -24.31 13.25
CA GLU A 144 -1.20 -23.49 13.98
C GLU A 144 -0.56 -22.90 15.24
N ALA A 145 0.19 -23.70 16.00
CA ALA A 145 0.90 -23.24 17.19
C ALA A 145 1.96 -22.18 16.85
N GLN A 146 2.75 -22.38 15.79
CA GLN A 146 3.76 -21.42 15.33
C GLN A 146 3.10 -20.10 14.89
N THR A 147 1.99 -20.17 14.17
CA THR A 147 1.25 -18.98 13.70
C THR A 147 0.68 -18.20 14.90
N LYS A 148 0.11 -18.90 15.89
CA LYS A 148 -0.39 -18.28 17.13
C LYS A 148 0.73 -17.57 17.89
N TRP A 149 1.89 -18.19 18.02
CA TRP A 149 3.06 -17.56 18.66
C TRP A 149 3.56 -16.35 17.89
N ALA A 150 3.67 -16.43 16.56
CA ALA A 150 4.09 -15.31 15.74
C ALA A 150 3.13 -14.12 15.86
N LEU A 151 1.82 -14.36 15.75
CA LEU A 151 0.79 -13.33 15.94
C LEU A 151 0.81 -12.76 17.37
N GLY A 152 0.99 -13.61 18.37
CA GLY A 152 1.13 -13.20 19.77
C GLY A 152 2.34 -12.29 19.98
N TYR A 153 3.51 -12.66 19.45
CA TYR A 153 4.73 -11.89 19.53
C TYR A 153 4.60 -10.53 18.82
N ILE A 154 4.06 -10.52 17.60
CA ILE A 154 3.78 -9.28 16.86
C ILE A 154 2.82 -8.38 17.65
N SER A 155 1.75 -8.94 18.23
CA SER A 155 0.82 -8.18 19.07
C SER A 155 1.51 -7.61 20.31
N GLN A 156 2.38 -8.39 20.97
CA GLN A 156 3.11 -7.96 22.15
C GLN A 156 4.09 -6.83 21.83
N VAL A 157 4.88 -6.98 20.77
CA VAL A 157 5.82 -5.94 20.31
C VAL A 157 5.05 -4.69 19.91
N SER A 158 3.98 -4.83 19.13
CA SER A 158 3.13 -3.71 18.70
C SER A 158 2.51 -2.98 19.89
N ARG A 159 2.04 -3.70 20.92
CA ARG A 159 1.53 -3.07 22.15
C ARG A 159 2.62 -2.37 22.93
N ARG A 160 3.79 -2.98 23.07
CA ARG A 160 4.91 -2.38 23.82
C ARG A 160 5.41 -1.11 23.14
N THR A 161 5.72 -1.20 21.85
CA THR A 161 6.17 -0.06 21.05
C THR A 161 5.05 0.98 20.90
N GLY A 162 3.80 0.54 20.72
CA GLY A 162 2.64 1.43 20.62
C GLY A 162 2.35 2.19 21.90
N LEU A 163 2.52 1.58 23.08
CA LEU A 163 2.36 2.27 24.37
C LEU A 163 3.50 3.28 24.61
N THR A 164 4.75 2.93 24.29
CA THR A 164 5.88 3.85 24.42
C THR A 164 5.75 5.03 23.45
N VAL A 165 5.42 4.80 22.17
CA VAL A 165 5.16 5.87 21.20
C VAL A 165 3.93 6.69 21.61
N ARG A 166 2.87 6.04 22.09
CA ARG A 166 1.67 6.74 22.54
C ARG A 166 1.98 7.66 23.70
N ASP A 167 2.73 7.21 24.69
CA ASP A 167 2.93 7.98 25.92
C ASP A 167 4.06 9.03 25.74
N ASP A 168 5.15 8.69 25.03
CA ASP A 168 6.31 9.58 24.84
C ASP A 168 6.16 10.59 23.68
N ILE A 169 5.42 10.23 22.62
CA ILE A 169 5.29 11.06 21.40
C ILE A 169 3.88 11.65 21.26
N ILE A 170 2.84 10.83 21.45
CA ILE A 170 1.45 11.21 21.17
C ILE A 170 0.77 11.86 22.39
N GLY A 171 1.06 11.39 23.60
CA GLY A 171 0.23 11.59 24.79
C GLY A 171 0.12 13.06 25.21
N GLY A 172 1.25 13.76 25.31
CA GLY A 172 1.25 15.17 25.72
C GLY A 172 0.82 16.15 24.61
N ARG A 173 1.09 15.83 23.34
CA ARG A 173 0.93 16.79 22.21
C ARG A 173 -0.34 16.58 21.40
N VAL A 174 -0.77 15.33 21.22
CA VAL A 174 -1.91 14.98 20.36
C VAL A 174 -3.19 14.91 21.16
N ALA A 175 -3.21 14.36 22.39
CA ALA A 175 -4.43 14.28 23.19
C ALA A 175 -4.98 15.66 23.56
N GLY A 176 -4.11 16.59 23.99
CA GLY A 176 -4.49 17.97 24.28
C GLY A 176 -4.98 18.72 23.03
N ALA A 177 -4.30 18.55 21.90
CA ALA A 177 -4.69 19.18 20.64
C ALA A 177 -6.02 18.60 20.08
N LEU A 178 -6.22 17.28 20.18
CA LEU A 178 -7.49 16.63 19.84
C LEU A 178 -8.62 17.17 20.71
N GLN A 179 -8.43 17.25 22.02
CA GLN A 179 -9.46 17.73 22.94
C GLN A 179 -9.81 19.20 22.66
N GLN A 180 -8.81 20.07 22.45
CA GLN A 180 -9.05 21.45 22.05
C GLN A 180 -9.75 21.59 20.71
N ASN A 181 -9.39 20.77 19.70
CA ASN A 181 -10.02 20.80 18.40
C ASN A 181 -11.46 20.28 18.46
N VAL A 182 -11.73 19.22 19.22
CA VAL A 182 -13.09 18.72 19.46
C VAL A 182 -13.94 19.79 20.16
N GLU A 183 -13.42 20.45 21.20
CA GLU A 183 -14.12 21.54 21.89
C GLU A 183 -14.43 22.72 20.97
N LYS A 184 -13.50 23.11 20.09
CA LYS A 184 -13.71 24.14 19.07
C LYS A 184 -14.74 23.75 18.01
N THR A 185 -14.83 22.45 17.68
CA THR A 185 -15.72 21.95 16.61
C THR A 185 -17.13 21.64 17.12
N VAL A 186 -17.29 21.39 18.43
CA VAL A 186 -18.57 21.06 19.08
C VAL A 186 -19.29 22.30 19.63
N ARG A 187 -18.59 23.43 19.83
CA ARG A 187 -19.22 24.69 20.26
C ARG A 187 -19.86 25.40 19.04
N PRO A 188 -21.19 25.66 19.04
CA PRO A 188 -21.90 26.29 17.93
C PRO A 188 -21.52 27.76 17.73
#